data_AF-A0A7V6A3C2-F1
#
_entry.id   AF-A0A7V6A3C2-F1
#
_cell.length_a   1.000
_cell.length_b   1.000
_cell.length_c   1.000
_cell.angle_alpha   90.00
_cell.angle_beta   90.00
_cell.angle_gamma   90.00
#
_symmetry.space_group_name_H-M   'P 1'
#
loop_
_entity.id
_entity.type
_entity.pdbx_description
1 polymer ?
#
loop_
_entity_poly.entity_id
_entity_poly.type
_entity_poly.pdbx_seq_one_letter_code
_entity_poly.pdbx_strand_id
1 'polypeptide(L)'
;MITCVPGFAVGHASDFVNLTGCSVILCPPGTVGGVDIRGSAASTRQTDALSGFHIVEEVHAVLLSGGSAFGLDAAGGVMQFLEERGRGFDVTVTTVPTVASAVIFDLSLGNHRIRPDKAMGYDACLAARPEYQGAGSLGAGTGATVGKLLGISQATKGGLGSTCLKGPDGLLVGALAVVNAFGDVVDP
;
A
#
# COMPACT_ATOMS: atom_id res chain seq x y z
N MET A 1 13.98 -4.62 4.21
CA MET A 1 12.53 -4.29 4.17
C MET A 1 12.31 -2.95 4.85
N ILE A 2 11.24 -2.24 4.49
CA ILE A 2 10.85 -0.94 5.06
C ILE A 2 10.73 -0.96 6.59
N THR A 3 10.36 -2.10 7.17
CA THR A 3 10.26 -2.33 8.63
C THR A 3 11.61 -2.34 9.37
N CYS A 4 12.74 -2.21 8.66
CA CYS A 4 14.01 -1.91 9.32
C CYS A 4 13.95 -0.59 10.10
N VAL A 5 13.09 0.35 9.66
CA VAL A 5 12.79 1.59 10.37
C VAL A 5 11.89 1.19 11.55
N PRO A 6 12.34 1.36 12.80
CA PRO A 6 11.63 0.84 13.96
C PRO A 6 10.19 1.34 14.06
N GLY A 7 9.30 0.47 14.51
CA GLY A 7 7.89 0.80 14.78
C GLY A 7 6.96 0.65 13.58
N PHE A 8 7.47 0.55 12.36
CA PHE A 8 6.66 0.18 11.19
C PHE A 8 6.34 -1.30 11.19
N ALA A 9 5.11 -1.64 10.81
CA ALA A 9 4.68 -3.00 10.50
C ALA A 9 4.07 -3.04 9.11
N VAL A 10 4.32 -4.11 8.36
CA VAL A 10 3.74 -4.30 7.03
C VAL A 10 2.91 -5.57 7.06
N GLY A 11 1.73 -5.55 6.43
CA GLY A 11 0.86 -6.71 6.28
C GLY A 11 0.32 -6.84 4.87
N HIS A 12 -0.04 -8.06 4.49
CA HIS A 12 -0.45 -8.40 3.14
C HIS A 12 -1.65 -9.33 3.17
N ALA A 13 -2.60 -9.11 2.25
CA ALA A 13 -3.64 -10.06 1.93
C ALA A 13 -3.62 -10.30 0.41
N SER A 14 -3.54 -11.56 0.00
CA SER A 14 -3.41 -11.97 -1.41
C SER A 14 -4.55 -12.91 -1.79
N ASP A 15 -5.13 -12.69 -2.97
CA ASP A 15 -5.95 -13.67 -3.66
C ASP A 15 -5.19 -14.19 -4.88
N PHE A 16 -4.60 -15.38 -4.72
CA PHE A 16 -3.83 -16.04 -5.76
C PHE A 16 -4.69 -16.69 -6.84
N VAL A 17 -6.00 -16.83 -6.62
CA VAL A 17 -6.94 -17.38 -7.60
C VAL A 17 -7.40 -16.28 -8.54
N ASN A 18 -7.81 -15.13 -8.00
CA ASN A 18 -8.27 -13.99 -8.78
C ASN A 18 -7.15 -13.00 -9.16
N LEU A 19 -5.92 -13.27 -8.73
CA LEU A 19 -4.69 -12.53 -9.04
C LEU A 19 -4.73 -11.05 -8.61
N THR A 20 -5.11 -10.80 -7.36
CA THR A 20 -5.12 -9.45 -6.77
C THR A 20 -4.80 -9.50 -5.27
N GLY A 21 -4.75 -8.34 -4.62
CA GLY A 21 -4.49 -8.25 -3.18
C GLY A 21 -4.21 -6.82 -2.73
N CYS A 22 -3.95 -6.65 -1.44
CA CYS A 22 -3.54 -5.38 -0.87
C CYS A 22 -2.42 -5.53 0.18
N SER A 23 -1.67 -4.45 0.36
CA SER A 23 -0.58 -4.34 1.32
C SER A 23 -0.79 -3.10 2.17
N VAL A 24 -0.72 -3.25 3.49
CA VAL A 24 -0.85 -2.17 4.46
C VAL A 24 0.47 -1.94 5.14
N ILE A 25 0.88 -0.68 5.25
CA ILE A 25 2.00 -0.22 6.07
C ILE A 25 1.36 0.49 7.27
N LEU A 26 1.46 -0.10 8.46
CA LEU A 26 1.07 0.53 9.71
C LEU A 26 2.24 1.38 10.22
N CYS A 27 1.99 2.67 10.40
CA CYS A 27 2.98 3.63 10.83
C CYS A 27 3.11 3.65 12.36
N PRO A 28 4.28 3.90 12.96
CA PRO A 28 4.37 4.20 14.39
C PRO A 28 3.76 5.58 14.72
N PRO A 29 3.39 5.85 15.99
CA PRO A 29 2.93 7.17 16.42
C PRO A 29 3.88 8.30 16.05
N GLY A 30 3.34 9.47 15.70
CA GLY A 30 4.12 10.64 15.28
C GLY A 30 4.70 10.57 13.87
N THR A 31 4.22 9.65 13.02
CA THR A 31 4.68 9.56 11.62
C THR A 31 4.10 10.70 10.79
N VAL A 32 4.97 11.58 10.29
CA VAL A 32 4.62 12.63 9.32
C VAL A 32 4.66 12.06 7.90
N GLY A 33 3.75 12.51 7.03
CA GLY A 33 3.68 12.07 5.64
C GLY A 33 3.74 13.20 4.62
N GLY A 34 4.03 12.81 3.39
CA GLY A 34 3.98 13.65 2.19
C GLY A 34 3.61 12.79 0.98
N VAL A 35 3.16 13.41 -0.10
CA VAL A 35 2.75 12.70 -1.32
C VAL A 35 3.24 13.42 -2.58
N ASP A 36 3.66 12.64 -3.57
CA ASP A 36 3.95 13.11 -4.92
C ASP A 36 3.27 12.19 -5.93
N ILE A 37 2.43 12.76 -6.80
CA ILE A 37 1.63 12.04 -7.80
C ILE A 37 2.09 12.47 -9.19
N ARG A 38 2.77 11.55 -9.89
CA ARG A 38 3.33 11.81 -11.23
C ARG A 38 2.61 11.10 -12.37
N GLY A 39 1.90 10.01 -12.07
CA GLY A 39 1.11 9.29 -13.07
C GLY A 39 -0.21 10.00 -13.37
N SER A 40 -0.58 10.11 -14.64
CA SER A 40 -1.82 10.78 -15.07
C SER A 40 -3.09 9.98 -14.79
N ALA A 41 -2.98 8.66 -14.63
CA ALA A 41 -4.09 7.75 -14.29
C ALA A 41 -4.11 7.40 -12.79
N ALA A 42 -3.72 8.34 -11.93
CA ALA A 42 -3.71 8.13 -10.49
C ALA A 42 -5.13 7.97 -9.94
N SER A 43 -5.28 7.05 -8.99
CA SER A 43 -6.49 6.89 -8.19
C SER A 43 -6.07 6.73 -6.74
N THR A 44 -6.52 7.64 -5.88
CA THR A 44 -6.05 7.75 -4.50
C THR A 44 -7.19 8.09 -3.54
N ARG A 45 -6.94 7.91 -2.24
CA ARG A 45 -7.84 8.30 -1.14
C ARG A 45 -7.03 8.92 0.00
N GLN A 46 -7.55 9.98 0.62
CA GLN A 46 -6.96 10.68 1.77
C GLN A 46 -5.52 11.18 1.55
N THR A 47 -5.12 11.44 0.31
CA THR A 47 -3.80 12.00 0.01
C THR A 47 -3.71 13.49 0.36
N ASP A 48 -4.84 14.18 0.44
CA ASP A 48 -4.96 15.54 0.94
C ASP A 48 -4.50 15.68 2.41
N ALA A 49 -4.66 14.62 3.21
CA ALA A 49 -4.14 14.55 4.57
C ALA A 49 -2.61 14.45 4.65
N LEU A 50 -1.93 14.23 3.53
CA LEU A 50 -0.47 14.26 3.41
C LEU A 50 0.06 15.65 3.00
N SER A 51 -0.81 16.65 2.95
CA SER A 51 -0.42 18.04 2.74
C SER A 51 0.04 18.67 4.05
N GLY A 52 1.10 19.48 4.01
CA GLY A 52 1.60 20.22 5.18
C GLY A 52 0.65 21.29 5.72
N PHE A 53 -0.50 21.51 5.07
CA PHE A 53 -1.55 22.42 5.52
C PHE A 53 -2.75 21.69 6.17
N HIS A 54 -2.69 20.36 6.27
CA HIS A 54 -3.79 19.58 6.84
C HIS A 54 -3.77 19.63 8.38
N ILE A 55 -4.96 19.64 9.01
CA ILE A 55 -5.08 19.73 10.48
C ILE A 55 -4.56 18.47 11.20
N VAL A 56 -4.65 17.32 10.53
CA VAL A 56 -4.09 16.07 11.02
C VAL A 56 -2.67 15.96 10.52
N GLU A 57 -1.71 16.01 11.44
CA GLU A 57 -0.27 16.00 11.16
C GLU A 57 0.33 14.57 11.12
N GLU A 58 -0.45 13.56 11.53
CA GLU A 58 -0.02 12.17 11.62
C GLU A 58 -0.68 11.26 10.56
N VAL A 59 0.15 10.40 9.96
CA VAL A 59 -0.27 9.29 9.12
C VAL A 59 -0.29 8.01 9.94
N HIS A 60 -1.43 7.34 9.95
CA HIS A 60 -1.62 6.14 10.76
C HIS A 60 -1.35 4.86 9.96
N ALA A 61 -1.68 4.88 8.67
CA ALA A 61 -1.32 3.81 7.74
C ALA A 61 -1.26 4.29 6.29
N VAL A 62 -0.57 3.51 5.46
CA VAL A 62 -0.60 3.60 4.00
C VAL A 62 -1.12 2.29 3.42
N LEU A 63 -2.10 2.37 2.51
CA LEU A 63 -2.63 1.22 1.79
C LEU A 63 -2.20 1.26 0.32
N LEU A 64 -1.61 0.17 -0.14
CA LEU A 64 -1.41 -0.10 -1.56
C LEU A 64 -2.32 -1.27 -1.95
N SER A 65 -3.07 -1.14 -3.05
CA SER A 65 -4.04 -2.17 -3.42
C SER A 65 -4.06 -2.44 -4.93
N GLY A 66 -4.39 -3.67 -5.31
CA GLY A 66 -4.89 -3.99 -6.65
C GLY A 66 -6.31 -3.49 -6.88
N GLY A 67 -6.95 -3.92 -7.96
CA GLY A 67 -8.35 -3.66 -8.27
C GLY A 67 -8.65 -2.33 -8.94
N SER A 68 -7.65 -1.52 -9.30
CA SER A 68 -7.84 -0.14 -9.77
C SER A 68 -8.65 0.70 -8.76
N ALA A 69 -9.37 1.73 -9.20
CA ALA A 69 -10.09 2.67 -8.32
C ALA A 69 -11.02 1.97 -7.32
N PHE A 70 -11.56 0.83 -7.73
CA PHE A 70 -12.39 0.00 -6.87
C PHE A 70 -11.67 -0.57 -5.64
N GLY A 71 -10.37 -0.83 -5.72
CA GLY A 71 -9.58 -1.34 -4.59
C GLY A 71 -9.42 -0.33 -3.45
N LEU A 72 -9.81 0.94 -3.66
CA LEU A 72 -9.89 1.92 -2.58
C LEU A 72 -10.92 1.55 -1.51
N ASP A 73 -11.85 0.62 -1.80
CA ASP A 73 -12.79 0.06 -0.82
C ASP A 73 -12.05 -0.66 0.34
N ALA A 74 -10.86 -1.22 0.09
CA ALA A 74 -10.04 -1.84 1.11
C ALA A 74 -9.57 -0.87 2.21
N ALA A 75 -9.51 0.44 1.92
CA ALA A 75 -9.17 1.45 2.92
C ALA A 75 -10.18 1.47 4.07
N GLY A 76 -11.45 1.13 3.82
CA GLY A 76 -12.46 1.03 4.88
C GLY A 76 -12.15 -0.04 5.92
N GLY A 77 -11.43 -1.10 5.55
CA GLY A 77 -11.00 -2.16 6.46
C GLY A 77 -9.88 -1.69 7.37
N VAL A 78 -8.91 -0.99 6.77
CA VAL A 78 -7.78 -0.39 7.50
C VAL A 78 -8.27 0.66 8.50
N MET A 79 -9.20 1.52 8.07
CA MET A 79 -9.88 2.50 8.93
C MET A 79 -10.52 1.81 10.14
N GLN A 80 -11.33 0.77 9.92
CA GLN A 80 -11.98 0.03 11.00
C GLN A 80 -10.95 -0.58 11.96
N PHE A 81 -9.91 -1.25 11.44
CA PHE A 81 -8.87 -1.86 12.26
C PHE A 81 -8.18 -0.86 13.20
N LEU A 82 -7.90 0.34 12.70
CA LEU A 82 -7.23 1.40 13.43
C LEU A 82 -8.16 2.05 14.47
N GLU A 83 -9.41 2.34 14.10
CA GLU A 83 -10.43 2.90 15.01
C GLU A 83 -10.67 1.98 16.22
N GLU A 84 -10.83 0.66 16.00
CA GLU A 84 -11.00 -0.34 17.06
C GLU A 84 -9.82 -0.38 18.06
N ARG A 85 -8.66 0.14 17.65
CA ARG A 85 -7.44 0.22 18.47
C ARG A 85 -7.16 1.63 18.99
N GLY A 86 -8.10 2.57 18.82
CA GLY A 86 -7.94 3.96 19.23
C GLY A 86 -6.81 4.70 18.51
N ARG A 87 -6.50 4.30 17.27
CA ARG A 87 -5.40 4.86 16.48
C ARG A 87 -5.95 5.80 15.42
N GLY A 88 -5.94 7.10 15.72
CA GLY A 88 -6.46 8.12 14.81
C GLY A 88 -6.38 9.50 15.42
N PHE A 89 -6.84 10.49 14.66
CA PHE A 89 -7.05 11.85 15.17
C PHE A 89 -8.26 11.86 16.11
N ASP A 90 -8.08 12.34 17.35
CA ASP A 90 -9.15 12.43 18.33
C ASP A 90 -10.12 13.56 17.97
N VAL A 91 -11.36 13.19 17.66
CA VAL A 91 -12.46 14.13 17.38
C VAL A 91 -13.44 14.24 18.55
N THR A 92 -12.99 13.93 19.77
CA THR A 92 -13.75 13.91 21.05
C THR A 92 -14.77 12.78 21.18
N VAL A 93 -15.39 12.35 20.08
CA VAL A 93 -16.43 11.29 20.08
C VAL A 93 -15.91 9.93 19.58
N THR A 94 -14.84 9.93 18.79
CA THR A 94 -14.14 8.74 18.30
C THR A 94 -12.72 9.15 17.87
N THR A 95 -11.94 8.19 17.39
CA THR A 95 -10.69 8.44 16.67
C THR A 95 -10.92 8.28 15.17
N VAL A 96 -10.42 9.23 14.37
CA VAL A 96 -10.53 9.19 12.91
C VAL A 96 -9.14 8.91 12.31
N PRO A 97 -8.87 7.68 11.87
CA PRO A 97 -7.61 7.35 11.23
C PRO A 97 -7.34 8.10 9.91
N THR A 98 -6.07 8.36 9.66
CA THR A 98 -5.55 8.87 8.36
C THR A 98 -4.93 7.70 7.61
N VAL A 99 -5.60 7.23 6.56
CA VAL A 99 -5.17 6.09 5.73
C VAL A 99 -5.00 6.54 4.28
N ALA A 100 -3.81 7.03 3.96
CA ALA A 100 -3.48 7.39 2.58
C ALA A 100 -3.43 6.13 1.72
N SER A 101 -4.15 6.13 0.60
CA SER A 101 -4.29 4.93 -0.23
C SER A 101 -4.00 5.21 -1.69
N ALA A 102 -3.37 4.25 -2.37
CA ALA A 102 -3.14 4.26 -3.80
C ALA A 102 -3.34 2.85 -4.39
N VAL A 103 -3.69 2.79 -5.67
CA VAL A 103 -4.05 1.54 -6.34
C VAL A 103 -3.27 1.31 -7.62
N ILE A 104 -3.09 0.04 -7.99
CA ILE A 104 -2.64 -0.39 -9.30
C ILE A 104 -3.80 -0.96 -10.11
N PHE A 105 -3.70 -0.93 -11.43
CA PHE A 105 -4.61 -1.63 -12.33
C PHE A 105 -4.09 -3.05 -12.61
N ASP A 106 -4.75 -4.06 -12.07
CA ASP A 106 -4.47 -5.50 -12.30
C ASP A 106 -5.68 -6.27 -12.85
N LEU A 107 -6.79 -5.58 -13.13
CA LEU A 107 -8.07 -6.16 -13.59
C LEU A 107 -7.94 -6.96 -14.89
N SER A 108 -6.92 -6.69 -15.70
CA SER A 108 -6.66 -7.38 -16.98
C SER A 108 -5.87 -8.69 -16.84
N LEU A 109 -5.31 -8.98 -15.66
CA LEU A 109 -4.51 -10.19 -15.44
C LEU A 109 -5.38 -11.33 -14.90
N GLY A 110 -6.26 -11.02 -13.94
CA GLY A 110 -7.10 -11.99 -13.25
C GLY A 110 -8.60 -11.77 -13.47
N ASN A 111 -9.40 -12.08 -12.45
CA ASN A 111 -10.84 -11.92 -12.51
C ASN A 111 -11.24 -10.50 -12.13
N HIS A 112 -11.55 -9.66 -13.12
CA HIS A 112 -11.92 -8.25 -12.92
C HIS A 112 -13.17 -8.02 -12.03
N ARG A 113 -13.92 -9.07 -11.68
CA ARG A 113 -15.08 -8.99 -10.77
C ARG A 113 -14.70 -9.16 -9.30
N ILE A 114 -13.54 -9.74 -9.00
CA ILE A 114 -13.03 -9.93 -7.64
C ILE A 114 -11.84 -8.99 -7.45
N ARG A 115 -11.89 -8.21 -6.39
CA ARG A 115 -10.98 -7.09 -6.12
C ARG A 115 -10.86 -6.89 -4.61
N PRO A 116 -9.78 -6.26 -4.12
CA PRO A 116 -9.63 -5.97 -2.71
C PRO A 116 -10.81 -5.13 -2.21
N ASP A 117 -11.37 -5.56 -1.09
CA ASP A 117 -12.53 -4.95 -0.44
C ASP A 117 -12.21 -4.64 1.03
N LYS A 118 -13.23 -4.15 1.73
CA LYS A 118 -13.13 -3.82 3.16
C LYS A 118 -12.57 -4.98 3.99
N ALA A 119 -13.02 -6.22 3.76
CA ALA A 119 -12.58 -7.37 4.55
C ALA A 119 -11.10 -7.67 4.29
N MET A 120 -10.68 -7.68 3.02
CA MET A 120 -9.29 -7.93 2.64
C MET A 120 -8.33 -6.86 3.21
N GLY A 121 -8.76 -5.59 3.24
CA GLY A 121 -7.98 -4.51 3.87
C GLY A 121 -7.80 -4.70 5.38
N TYR A 122 -8.85 -5.17 6.07
CA TYR A 122 -8.79 -5.49 7.50
C TYR A 122 -7.88 -6.71 7.76
N ASP A 123 -7.97 -7.75 6.95
CA ASP A 123 -7.11 -8.94 7.04
C ASP A 123 -5.63 -8.60 6.81
N ALA A 124 -5.33 -7.69 5.88
CA ALA A 124 -3.98 -7.19 5.68
C ALA A 124 -3.44 -6.48 6.93
N CYS A 125 -4.28 -5.76 7.69
CA CYS A 125 -3.88 -5.19 8.97
C CYS A 125 -3.64 -6.24 10.06
N LEU A 126 -4.49 -7.28 10.15
CA LEU A 126 -4.27 -8.40 11.07
C LEU A 126 -2.96 -9.14 10.79
N ALA A 127 -2.58 -9.24 9.52
CA ALA A 127 -1.33 -9.86 9.08
C ALA A 127 -0.10 -8.95 9.26
N ALA A 128 -0.27 -7.70 9.68
CA ALA A 128 0.80 -6.73 9.77
C ALA A 128 1.75 -7.05 10.92
N ARG A 129 3.05 -7.15 10.59
CA ARG A 129 4.12 -7.46 11.54
C ARG A 129 5.46 -6.85 11.11
N PRO A 130 6.43 -6.65 12.02
CA PRO A 130 7.72 -6.04 11.68
C PRO A 130 8.62 -6.98 10.86
N GLU A 131 8.40 -8.30 10.92
CA GLU A 131 9.23 -9.29 10.23
C GLU A 131 9.04 -9.28 8.71
N TYR A 132 10.11 -9.64 7.98
CA TYR A 132 10.06 -9.78 6.54
C TYR A 132 9.10 -10.91 6.11
N GLN A 133 8.12 -10.56 5.28
CA GLN A 133 7.10 -11.49 4.79
C GLN A 133 7.35 -12.02 3.37
N GLY A 134 8.37 -11.50 2.67
CA GLY A 134 8.65 -11.84 1.28
C GLY A 134 8.48 -10.66 0.30
N ALA A 135 8.60 -10.97 -0.98
CA ALA A 135 8.52 -10.05 -2.11
C ALA A 135 7.96 -10.79 -3.35
N GLY A 136 7.69 -10.06 -4.44
CA GLY A 136 7.12 -10.59 -5.68
C GLY A 136 5.59 -10.56 -5.68
N SER A 137 4.96 -11.68 -5.99
CA SER A 137 3.50 -11.84 -6.00
C SER A 137 2.94 -11.89 -4.58
N LEU A 138 2.91 -10.75 -3.88
CA LEU A 138 2.47 -10.66 -2.50
C LEU A 138 1.67 -9.37 -2.27
N GLY A 139 0.52 -9.49 -1.58
CA GLY A 139 -0.39 -8.37 -1.32
C GLY A 139 -0.78 -7.66 -2.63
N ALA A 140 -0.58 -6.35 -2.69
CA ALA A 140 -0.80 -5.56 -3.90
C ALA A 140 0.10 -5.97 -5.08
N GLY A 141 1.21 -6.67 -4.86
CA GLY A 141 2.06 -7.23 -5.91
C GLY A 141 1.46 -8.45 -6.63
N THR A 142 0.42 -9.08 -6.06
CA THR A 142 -0.18 -10.32 -6.58
C THR A 142 -0.66 -10.18 -8.01
N GLY A 143 -1.28 -9.04 -8.37
CA GLY A 143 -1.75 -8.73 -9.72
C GLY A 143 -0.76 -7.91 -10.58
N ALA A 144 0.37 -7.50 -10.02
CA ALA A 144 1.25 -6.53 -10.67
C ALA A 144 2.04 -7.11 -11.85
N THR A 145 2.17 -6.34 -12.94
CA THR A 145 2.85 -6.69 -14.19
C THR A 145 3.64 -5.50 -14.75
N VAL A 146 4.66 -5.76 -15.55
CA VAL A 146 5.53 -4.74 -16.20
C VAL A 146 5.73 -5.07 -17.68
N GLY A 147 6.23 -4.12 -18.48
CA GLY A 147 6.55 -4.35 -19.90
C GLY A 147 5.31 -4.54 -20.77
N LYS A 148 4.40 -3.56 -20.75
CA LYS A 148 3.04 -3.69 -21.32
C LYS A 148 2.91 -3.11 -22.72
N LEU A 149 4.00 -2.69 -23.35
CA LEU A 149 3.99 -2.04 -24.66
C LEU A 149 3.31 -2.89 -25.74
N LEU A 150 3.53 -4.22 -25.70
CA LEU A 150 2.94 -5.19 -26.64
C LEU A 150 1.68 -5.88 -26.09
N GLY A 151 1.08 -5.30 -25.04
CA GLY A 151 -0.09 -5.85 -24.36
C GLY A 151 0.24 -6.82 -23.22
N ILE A 152 -0.78 -7.16 -22.43
CA ILE A 152 -0.63 -7.98 -21.21
C ILE A 152 -0.14 -9.40 -21.49
N SER A 153 -0.46 -9.97 -22.66
CA SER A 153 0.04 -11.30 -23.06
C SER A 153 1.55 -11.35 -23.29
N GLN A 154 2.21 -10.20 -23.40
CA GLN A 154 3.67 -10.06 -23.50
C GLN A 154 4.27 -9.37 -22.27
N ALA A 155 3.47 -9.06 -21.26
CA ALA A 155 3.95 -8.48 -20.01
C ALA A 155 4.68 -9.53 -19.17
N THR A 156 5.64 -9.06 -18.36
CA THR A 156 6.33 -9.89 -17.37
C THR A 156 5.73 -9.65 -15.99
N LYS A 157 5.87 -10.64 -15.11
CA LYS A 157 5.42 -10.50 -13.72
C LYS A 157 6.18 -9.36 -13.03
N GLY A 158 5.43 -8.40 -12.50
CA GLY A 158 5.94 -7.37 -11.60
C GLY A 158 5.89 -7.86 -10.15
N GLY A 159 5.63 -6.95 -9.21
CA GLY A 159 5.37 -7.39 -7.84
C GLY A 159 5.67 -6.33 -6.79
N LEU A 160 5.62 -6.77 -5.54
CA LEU A 160 6.03 -5.99 -4.38
C LEU A 160 7.52 -6.20 -4.12
N GLY A 161 8.26 -5.12 -3.91
CA GLY A 161 9.66 -5.16 -3.48
C GLY A 161 9.86 -4.25 -2.26
N SER A 162 10.84 -4.57 -1.42
CA SER A 162 11.19 -3.72 -0.30
C SER A 162 12.66 -3.80 0.08
N THR A 163 13.30 -2.65 0.29
CA THR A 163 14.70 -2.53 0.67
C THR A 163 14.85 -1.60 1.86
N CYS A 164 16.06 -1.57 2.44
CA CYS A 164 16.43 -0.65 3.48
C CYS A 164 17.92 -0.35 3.43
N LEU A 165 18.27 0.91 3.67
CA LEU A 165 19.65 1.38 3.75
C LEU A 165 19.87 2.13 5.05
N LYS A 166 21.09 1.99 5.58
CA LYS A 166 21.58 2.79 6.70
C LYS A 166 22.44 3.93 6.14
N GLY A 167 22.06 5.16 6.43
CA GLY A 167 22.81 6.36 6.12
C GLY A 167 23.76 6.79 7.25
N PRO A 168 24.36 7.98 7.11
CA PRO A 168 25.15 8.61 8.17
C PRO A 168 24.37 8.78 9.47
N ASP A 169 25.08 8.85 10.59
CA ASP A 169 24.53 9.18 11.91
C ASP A 169 23.36 8.28 12.37
N GLY A 170 23.27 7.07 11.83
CA GLY A 170 22.24 6.10 12.18
C GLY A 170 20.90 6.32 11.48
N LEU A 171 20.79 7.23 10.50
CA LEU A 171 19.59 7.39 9.69
C LEU A 171 19.25 6.08 8.98
N LEU A 172 17.97 5.68 9.04
CA LEU A 172 17.45 4.50 8.34
C LEU A 172 16.47 4.95 7.27
N VAL A 173 16.66 4.45 6.05
CA VAL A 173 15.77 4.72 4.92
C VAL A 173 15.22 3.39 4.43
N GLY A 174 13.93 3.18 4.65
CA GLY A 174 13.18 2.04 4.12
C GLY A 174 12.43 2.42 2.85
N ALA A 175 12.31 1.49 1.91
CA ALA A 175 11.48 1.65 0.73
C ALA A 175 10.63 0.39 0.49
N LEU A 176 9.40 0.60 0.03
CA LEU A 176 8.50 -0.45 -0.45
C LEU A 176 7.86 0.03 -1.75
N ALA A 177 7.84 -0.82 -2.77
CA ALA A 177 7.26 -0.50 -4.07
C ALA A 177 6.36 -1.64 -4.54
N VAL A 178 5.26 -1.29 -5.20
CA VAL A 178 4.41 -2.22 -5.95
C VAL A 178 4.55 -1.85 -7.42
N VAL A 179 5.27 -2.66 -8.18
CA VAL A 179 5.71 -2.34 -9.54
C VAL A 179 4.73 -2.92 -10.55
N ASN A 180 3.84 -2.06 -11.05
CA ASN A 180 2.85 -2.38 -12.08
C ASN A 180 3.02 -1.51 -13.35
N ALA A 181 4.27 -1.24 -13.73
CA ALA A 181 4.63 -0.25 -14.75
C ALA A 181 4.09 -0.58 -16.15
N PHE A 182 3.89 0.46 -16.95
CA PHE A 182 3.69 0.29 -18.39
C PHE A 182 5.01 -0.06 -19.11
N GLY A 183 6.11 0.60 -18.72
CA GLY A 183 7.45 0.29 -19.21
C GLY A 183 8.09 -0.94 -18.55
N ASP A 184 9.34 -1.19 -18.92
CA ASP A 184 10.16 -2.31 -18.42
C ASP A 184 10.98 -1.94 -17.19
N VAL A 185 11.44 -2.97 -16.47
CA VAL A 185 12.42 -2.85 -15.39
C VAL A 185 13.80 -3.10 -15.99
N VAL A 186 14.71 -2.14 -15.81
CA VAL A 186 16.08 -2.20 -16.35
C VAL A 186 17.04 -2.01 -15.17
N ASP A 187 18.04 -2.90 -15.07
CA ASP A 187 19.16 -2.76 -14.14
C ASP A 187 20.08 -1.63 -14.66
N PRO A 188 20.39 -0.59 -13.86
CA PRO A 188 21.18 0.57 -14.29
C PRO A 188 22.60 0.26 -14.78
#